data_AF-A0ABD0R1X4-F1
#
_entry.id   AF-A0ABD0R1X4-F1
#
_cell.length_a   1.000
_cell.length_b   1.000
_cell.length_c   1.000
_cell.angle_alpha   90.00
_cell.angle_beta   90.00
_cell.angle_gamma   90.00
#
_symmetry.space_group_name_H-M   'P 1'
#
loop_
_entity.id
_entity.type
_entity.pdbx_description
1 polymer ?
#
loop_
_entity_poly.entity_id
_entity_poly.type
_entity_poly.pdbx_seq_one_letter_code
_entity_poly.pdbx_strand_id
1 'polypeptide(L)' 'MTPNTLCKGYLTKKESDGVLRQMTWPPRSPDLNPIEMVWDEMDRRVKAKGPTSAQHLWELLQDRWKTIS' A
#
# COMPACT_ATOMS: atom_id res chain seq x y z
N MET A 1 9.97 11.50 13.47
CA MET A 1 8.59 10.97 13.53
C MET A 1 8.59 9.89 14.61
N THR A 2 7.98 10.14 15.76
CA THR A 2 7.89 9.16 16.85
C THR A 2 6.91 8.06 16.46
N PRO A 3 7.20 6.77 16.70
CA PRO A 3 6.23 5.71 16.47
C PRO A 3 5.01 5.96 17.36
N ASN A 4 3.81 5.95 16.77
CA ASN A 4 2.57 6.00 17.54
C ASN A 4 2.56 4.81 18.51
N THR A 5 2.55 5.10 19.82
CA THR A 5 2.64 4.10 20.90
C THR A 5 1.48 3.11 20.86
N LEU A 6 0.29 3.54 20.40
CA LEU A 6 -0.88 2.67 20.25
C LEU A 6 -0.68 1.65 19.13
N CYS A 7 -0.18 2.09 17.96
CA CYS A 7 0.11 1.21 16.84
C CYS A 7 1.20 0.19 17.21
N LYS A 8 2.26 0.63 17.89
CA LYS A 8 3.35 -0.25 18.31
C LYS A 8 2.87 -1.32 19.31
N GLY A 9 2.02 -0.94 20.27
CA GLY A 9 1.43 -1.88 21.23
C GLY A 9 0.52 -2.91 20.55
N TYR A 10 -0.32 -2.46 19.61
CA TYR A 10 -1.21 -3.34 18.84
C TYR A 10 -0.43 -4.40 18.04
N LEU A 11 0.60 -3.98 17.30
CA LEU A 11 1.41 -4.89 16.46
C LEU A 11 2.19 -5.89 17.31
N THR A 12 2.77 -5.44 18.43
CA THR A 12 3.50 -6.32 19.37
C THR A 12 2.58 -7.40 19.94
N LYS A 13 1.35 -7.04 20.33
CA LYS A 13 0.36 -8.02 20.80
C LYS A 13 0.03 -9.04 19.71
N LYS A 14 -0.25 -8.60 18.49
CA LYS A 14 -0.58 -9.49 17.36
C LYS A 14 0.56 -10.45 17.01
N GLU A 15 1.81 -10.02 17.17
CA GLU A 15 2.97 -10.87 17.00
C GLU A 15 3.12 -11.90 18.12
N SER A 16 2.93 -11.49 19.37
CA SER A 16 2.92 -12.42 20.52
C SER A 16 1.80 -13.45 20.43
N ASP A 17 0.63 -13.07 19.89
CA ASP A 17 -0.51 -13.98 19.67
C ASP A 17 -0.28 -14.93 18.48
N GLY A 18 0.82 -14.77 17.72
CA GLY A 18 1.12 -15.56 16.52
C GLY A 18 0.22 -15.26 15.31
N VAL A 19 -0.59 -14.19 15.39
CA VAL A 19 -1.56 -13.80 14.34
C VAL A 19 -0.89 -12.99 13.23
N LEU A 20 0.22 -12.32 13.54
CA LEU A 20 0.99 -11.49 12.61
C LEU A 20 2.47 -11.80 12.81
N ARG A 21 3.25 -11.69 11.74
CA ARG A 21 4.71 -11.59 11.84
C ARG A 21 5.13 -10.19 11.42
N GLN A 22 5.79 -9.45 12.29
CA GLN A 22 6.32 -8.14 11.92
C GLN A 22 7.59 -8.34 11.08
N MET A 23 7.71 -7.61 9.98
CA MET A 23 8.95 -7.56 9.20
C MET A 23 9.85 -6.46 9.76
N THR A 24 11.14 -6.74 9.91
CA THR A 24 12.12 -5.69 10.22
C THR A 24 12.28 -4.81 8.99
N TRP A 25 11.85 -3.56 9.09
CA TRP A 25 11.90 -2.60 8.00
C TRP A 25 12.80 -1.41 8.34
N PRO A 26 13.74 -1.03 7.47
CA PRO A 26 14.55 0.14 7.69
C PRO A 26 13.71 1.43 7.57
N PRO A 27 13.98 2.44 8.43
CA PRO A 27 13.23 3.69 8.38
C PRO A 27 13.53 4.46 7.09
N ARG A 28 12.49 5.04 6.47
CA ARG A 28 12.57 5.84 5.23
C ARG A 28 13.08 5.06 4.01
N SER A 29 12.74 3.77 3.91
CA SER A 29 13.01 2.96 2.73
C SER A 29 11.71 2.60 1.99
N PRO A 30 11.08 3.56 1.29
CA PRO A 30 9.95 3.27 0.43
C PRO A 30 10.36 2.42 -0.78
N ASP A 31 11.60 2.57 -1.25
CA ASP A 31 12.21 1.79 -2.34
C ASP A 31 12.18 0.28 -2.10
N LEU A 32 12.23 -0.14 -0.84
CA LEU A 32 12.16 -1.56 -0.50
C LEU A 32 10.72 -2.10 -0.53
N ASN A 33 9.69 -1.25 -0.53
CA ASN A 33 8.31 -1.63 -0.28
C ASN A 33 7.64 -2.04 -1.60
N PRO A 34 7.34 -3.34 -1.82
CA PRO A 34 6.84 -3.81 -3.12
C PRO A 34 5.52 -3.15 -3.55
N ILE A 35 4.74 -2.61 -2.61
CA ILE A 35 3.50 -1.91 -2.94
C ILE A 35 3.74 -0.60 -3.69
N GLU A 36 4.90 0.04 -3.50
CA GLU A 36 5.24 1.28 -4.23
C GLU A 36 5.35 0.99 -5.74
N MET A 37 5.95 -0.14 -6.11
CA MET A 37 6.03 -0.57 -7.51
C MET A 37 4.64 -0.81 -8.12
N VAL A 38 3.70 -1.35 -7.34
CA VAL A 38 2.33 -1.57 -7.79
C VAL A 38 1.62 -0.23 -7.97
N TRP A 39 1.78 0.71 -7.03
CA TRP A 39 1.22 2.05 -7.15
C TRP A 39 1.76 2.80 -8.36
N ASP A 40 3.07 2.74 -8.62
CA ASP A 40 3.70 3.38 -9.78
C ASP A 40 3.11 2.86 -11.11
N GLU A 41 2.94 1.53 -11.25
CA GLU A 41 2.36 0.94 -12.45
C GLU A 41 0.87 1.27 -12.61
N MET A 42 0.12 1.32 -11.51
CA MET A 42 -1.28 1.74 -11.52
C MET A 42 -1.42 3.20 -11.95
N ASP A 43 -0.66 4.09 -11.33
CA ASP A 43 -0.69 5.53 -11.60
C ASP A 43 -0.35 5.82 -13.07
N ARG A 44 0.73 5.21 -13.59
CA ARG A 44 1.13 5.36 -14.99
C ARG A 44 0.01 4.97 -15.97
N ARG A 45 -0.70 3.89 -15.68
CA ARG A 45 -1.74 3.33 -16.56
C ARG A 45 -3.05 4.08 -16.47
N VAL A 46 -3.43 4.49 -15.27
CA VAL A 46 -4.64 5.31 -15.03
C VAL A 46 -4.46 6.69 -15.65
N LYS A 47 -3.30 7.34 -15.47
CA LYS A 47 -2.99 8.63 -16.11
C LYS A 47 -3.08 8.56 -17.63
N ALA A 48 -2.59 7.48 -18.24
CA ALA A 48 -2.69 7.28 -19.70
C ALA A 48 -4.13 7.19 -20.21
N LYS A 49 -5.10 6.78 -19.37
CA LYS A 49 -6.53 6.71 -19.72
C LYS A 49 -7.28 8.03 -19.52
N GLY A 50 -6.70 9.01 -18.81
CA GLY A 50 -7.28 10.35 -18.64
C GLY A 50 -8.61 10.35 -17.86
N PRO A 51 -8.61 10.04 -16.54
CA PRO A 51 -9.82 10.06 -15.72
C PRO A 51 -10.47 11.44 -15.70
N THR A 52 -11.79 11.48 -15.86
CA THR A 52 -12.59 12.72 -16.00
C THR A 52 -13.43 13.05 -14.76
N SER A 53 -13.51 12.13 -13.81
CA SER A 53 -14.22 12.29 -12.55
C SER A 53 -13.64 11.34 -11.50
N ALA A 54 -13.97 11.57 -10.22
CA ALA A 54 -13.57 10.66 -9.14
C ALA A 54 -14.14 9.25 -9.32
N GLN A 55 -15.37 9.14 -9.83
CA GLN A 55 -16.02 7.86 -10.12
C GLN A 55 -15.28 7.12 -11.25
N HIS A 56 -14.96 7.82 -12.34
CA HIS A 56 -14.22 7.23 -13.45
C HIS A 56 -12.81 6.82 -13.01
N LEU A 57 -12.13 7.63 -12.20
CA LEU A 57 -10.84 7.27 -11.59
C LEU A 57 -10.95 5.97 -10.76
N TRP A 58 -12.00 5.85 -9.93
CA TRP A 58 -12.21 4.66 -9.10
C TRP A 58 -12.45 3.39 -9.92
N GLU A 59 -13.22 3.49 -11.01
CA GLU A 59 -13.45 2.37 -11.93
C GLU A 59 -12.16 1.94 -12.63
N LEU A 60 -11.36 2.91 -13.10
CA LEU A 60 -10.07 2.62 -13.74
C LEU A 60 -9.06 1.99 -12.79
N LEU A 61 -9.03 2.41 -11.52
CA LEU A 61 -8.18 1.80 -10.50
C LEU A 61 -8.57 0.33 -10.24
N GLN A 62 -9.88 0.05 -10.12
CA GLN A 62 -10.37 -1.32 -9.94
C GLN A 62 -10.08 -2.21 -11.14
N ASP A 63 -10.34 -1.72 -12.35
CA ASP A 63 -10.02 -2.41 -13.60
C ASP A 63 -8.51 -2.72 -13.65
N ARG A 64 -7.67 -1.72 -13.37
CA ARG A 64 -6.23 -1.90 -13.42
C ARG A 64 -5.75 -2.91 -12.37
N TRP A 65 -6.24 -2.81 -11.14
CA TRP A 65 -5.89 -3.75 -10.06
C TRP A 65 -6.18 -5.20 -10.43
N LYS A 66 -7.34 -5.48 -11.03
CA LYS A 66 -7.72 -6.83 -11.50
C LYS A 66 -6.78 -7.39 -12.56
N THR A 67 -6.11 -6.54 -13.33
CA THR A 67 -5.17 -6.96 -14.39
C THR A 67 -3.71 -7.09 -13.92
N ILE A 68 -3.39 -6.66 -12.71
CA ILE A 68 -2.06 -6.82 -12.10
C ILE A 68 -1.96 -8.17 -11.37
N SER A 69 -3.08 -8.66 -10.83
CA SER A 69 -3.20 -10.00 -10.23
C SER A 69 -3.18 -11.12 -11.26
#